data_AF-A0A232ELH5-F1
#
_entry.id   AF-A0A232ELH5-F1
#
_cell.length_a   1.000
_cell.length_b   1.000
_cell.length_c   1.000
_cell.angle_alpha   90.00
_cell.angle_beta   90.00
_cell.angle_gamma   90.00
#
_symmetry.space_group_name_H-M   'P 1'
#
loop_
_entity.id
_entity.type
_entity.pdbx_description
1 polymer ?
#
loop_
_entity_poly.entity_id
_entity_poly.type
_entity_poly.pdbx_seq_one_letter_code
_entity_poly.pdbx_strand_id
1 'polypeptide(L)'
;MNKWIKDASLAWNLLNGVFILYKPPGIHHLNVRKTVIQNLCRDLNQMEIRPPNKYISIEGPTTKEMDVIVRDSYADDPLVVGPRYVVEDFKFFAANYVSPESSGVMVCGVNHGTRLINKLMGSKLTKFYKLKGIFGQARHNDFATGRIVEKSTWKKIKRFNIDNMCASMQASHQKKMFELCGIDMQTQAAYELAIKGPIRPADPRIPMVYNIKCIDFKPPEFTLEIVAINETDEHLKAIVAELGYKLHSTAYCSQIQCTQFGLFNVKDSLLSKYWDLQSIMSNISLCRKILQENPFMLNQEYAHLVKKTAE
;
A
#
# COMPACT_ATOMS: atom_id res chain seq x y z
N MET A 1 21.01 -16.16 16.70
CA MET A 1 20.03 -17.21 16.34
C MET A 1 18.89 -17.13 17.31
N ASN A 2 17.76 -16.55 16.89
CA ASN A 2 16.66 -16.18 17.80
C ASN A 2 15.91 -17.41 18.29
N LYS A 3 15.55 -17.46 19.59
CA LYS A 3 14.59 -18.41 20.17
C LYS A 3 13.24 -18.22 19.48
N TRP A 4 12.75 -19.27 18.82
CA TRP A 4 11.51 -19.24 18.05
C TRP A 4 10.32 -19.29 19.04
N ILE A 5 9.31 -18.46 18.79
CA ILE A 5 8.02 -18.58 19.45
C ILE A 5 7.39 -19.86 18.91
N LYS A 6 7.23 -20.88 19.75
CA LYS A 6 6.58 -22.14 19.36
C LYS A 6 5.07 -22.12 19.56
N ASP A 7 4.60 -21.24 20.45
CA ASP A 7 3.21 -21.11 20.83
C ASP A 7 2.42 -20.22 19.85
N ALA A 8 1.37 -20.79 19.26
CA ALA A 8 0.50 -20.11 18.32
C ALA A 8 -0.21 -18.89 18.95
N SER A 9 -0.55 -18.96 20.24
CA SER A 9 -1.26 -17.89 20.93
C SER A 9 -0.41 -16.62 21.07
N LEU A 10 0.87 -16.78 21.38
CA LEU A 10 1.84 -15.69 21.44
C LEU A 10 2.09 -15.09 20.05
N ALA A 11 2.24 -15.94 19.03
CA ALA A 11 2.39 -15.49 17.64
C ALA A 11 1.17 -14.69 17.17
N TRP A 12 -0.05 -15.15 17.49
CA TRP A 12 -1.30 -14.45 17.20
C TRP A 12 -1.34 -13.05 17.82
N ASN A 13 -0.91 -12.91 19.07
CA ASN A 13 -0.89 -11.61 19.74
C ASN A 13 0.12 -10.63 19.12
N LEU A 14 1.22 -11.14 18.57
CA LEU A 14 2.26 -10.34 17.91
C LEU A 14 1.93 -9.95 16.47
N LEU A 15 1.00 -10.65 15.82
CA LEU A 15 0.49 -10.31 14.48
C LEU A 15 -0.33 -9.02 14.42
N ASN A 16 -0.60 -8.40 15.56
CA ASN A 16 -1.34 -7.16 15.69
C ASN A 16 -0.48 -5.95 15.27
N GLY A 17 -0.41 -5.68 13.96
CA GLY A 17 0.39 -4.56 13.47
C GLY A 17 0.29 -4.28 11.97
N VAL A 18 1.16 -3.37 11.53
CA VAL A 18 1.32 -2.96 10.13
C VAL A 18 2.61 -3.58 9.60
N PHE A 19 2.59 -4.06 8.37
CA PHE A 19 3.74 -4.62 7.67
C PHE A 19 3.67 -4.26 6.19
N ILE A 20 4.78 -4.49 5.49
CA ILE A 20 4.96 -4.07 4.11
C ILE A 20 5.15 -5.30 3.23
N LEU A 21 4.36 -5.38 2.17
CA LEU A 21 4.47 -6.43 1.15
C LEU A 21 4.91 -5.84 -0.18
N TYR A 22 5.64 -6.62 -0.97
CA TYR A 22 5.86 -6.34 -2.38
C TYR A 22 4.80 -7.04 -3.21
N LYS A 23 3.91 -6.26 -3.83
CA LYS A 23 2.94 -6.79 -4.79
C LYS A 23 3.55 -6.84 -6.19
N PRO A 24 3.65 -8.01 -6.84
CA PRO A 24 4.09 -8.11 -8.23
C PRO A 24 3.00 -7.59 -9.20
N PRO A 25 3.39 -7.24 -10.44
CA PRO A 25 2.43 -6.89 -11.48
C PRO A 25 1.57 -8.10 -11.88
N GLY A 26 0.36 -7.85 -12.39
CA GLY A 26 -0.59 -8.87 -12.86
C GLY A 26 -1.46 -9.52 -11.76
N ILE A 27 -1.12 -9.36 -10.48
CA ILE A 27 -1.90 -9.93 -9.37
C ILE A 27 -2.88 -8.89 -8.84
N HIS A 28 -4.13 -9.27 -8.56
CA HIS A 28 -5.09 -8.38 -7.90
C HIS A 28 -4.82 -8.32 -6.38
N HIS A 29 -4.98 -7.15 -5.74
CA HIS A 29 -4.70 -6.97 -4.31
C HIS A 29 -5.51 -7.91 -3.40
N LEU A 30 -6.73 -8.28 -3.80
CA LEU A 30 -7.54 -9.29 -3.09
C LEU A 30 -6.91 -10.69 -3.11
N ASN A 31 -6.19 -11.04 -4.18
CA ASN A 31 -5.51 -12.33 -4.25
C ASN A 31 -4.31 -12.33 -3.30
N VAL A 32 -3.56 -11.23 -3.23
CA VAL A 32 -2.50 -11.06 -2.22
C VAL A 32 -3.06 -11.23 -0.81
N ARG A 33 -4.18 -10.56 -0.50
CA ARG A 33 -4.87 -10.75 0.78
C ARG A 33 -5.20 -12.21 1.06
N LYS A 34 -5.82 -12.91 0.11
CA LYS A 34 -6.18 -14.33 0.26
C LYS A 34 -4.95 -15.19 0.53
N THR A 35 -3.88 -15.04 -0.26
CA THR A 35 -2.65 -15.81 -0.11
C THR A 35 -1.98 -15.56 1.25
N VAL A 36 -1.89 -14.30 1.68
CA VAL A 36 -1.28 -13.96 2.98
C VAL A 36 -2.09 -14.56 4.13
N ILE A 37 -3.41 -14.43 4.12
CA ILE A 37 -4.25 -14.99 5.19
C ILE A 37 -4.17 -16.52 5.20
N GLN A 38 -4.18 -17.17 4.03
CA GLN A 38 -4.02 -18.63 3.93
C GLN A 38 -2.67 -19.09 4.48
N ASN A 39 -1.58 -18.39 4.16
CA ASN A 39 -0.26 -18.71 4.69
C ASN A 39 -0.20 -18.52 6.21
N LEU A 40 -0.73 -17.40 6.74
CA LEU A 40 -0.78 -17.16 8.18
C LEU A 40 -1.60 -18.23 8.92
N CYS A 41 -2.75 -18.60 8.37
CA CYS A 41 -3.61 -19.65 8.90
C CYS A 41 -2.88 -21.01 8.91
N ARG A 42 -2.25 -21.39 7.78
CA ARG A 42 -1.45 -22.60 7.70
C ARG A 42 -0.33 -22.61 8.74
N ASP A 43 0.46 -21.55 8.80
CA ASP A 43 1.64 -21.47 9.65
C ASP A 43 1.26 -21.49 11.13
N LEU A 44 0.20 -20.77 11.55
CA LEU A 44 -0.28 -20.78 12.94
C LEU A 44 -0.86 -22.14 13.37
N ASN A 45 -1.56 -22.83 12.47
CA ASN A 45 -2.09 -24.17 12.77
C ASN A 45 -1.00 -25.26 12.78
N GLN A 46 0.22 -24.98 12.28
CA GLN A 46 1.37 -25.89 12.37
C GLN A 46 2.18 -25.70 13.67
N MET A 47 1.91 -24.63 14.43
CA MET A 47 2.57 -24.34 15.70
C MET A 47 1.98 -25.14 16.86
N GLU A 48 2.54 -24.99 18.07
CA GLU A 48 1.94 -25.56 19.27
C GLU A 48 0.62 -24.81 19.58
N ILE A 49 -0.50 -25.50 19.46
CA ILE A 49 -1.84 -24.96 19.71
C ILE A 49 -2.35 -25.40 21.08
N ARG A 50 -3.29 -24.63 21.65
CA ARG A 50 -3.96 -24.99 22.90
C ARG A 50 -4.58 -26.39 22.82
N PRO A 51 -4.43 -27.22 23.88
CA PRO A 51 -5.12 -28.50 23.97
C PRO A 51 -6.65 -28.29 24.07
N PRO A 52 -7.46 -29.31 23.73
CA PRO A 52 -8.90 -29.27 23.95
C PRO A 52 -9.25 -29.01 25.41
N ASN A 53 -10.37 -28.33 25.65
CA ASN A 53 -10.89 -28.12 26.99
C ASN A 53 -11.23 -29.46 27.64
N LYS A 54 -10.96 -29.57 28.94
CA LYS A 54 -11.33 -30.76 29.72
C LYS A 54 -12.83 -30.74 30.03
N TYR A 55 -13.47 -31.89 29.86
CA TYR A 55 -14.86 -32.16 30.19
C TYR A 55 -14.93 -33.19 31.32
N ILE A 56 -15.72 -32.89 32.34
CA ILE A 56 -15.93 -33.79 33.48
C ILE A 56 -17.19 -34.61 33.19
N SER A 57 -17.04 -35.92 33.07
CA SER A 57 -18.14 -36.87 32.98
C SER A 57 -18.27 -37.64 34.28
N ILE A 58 -19.45 -37.56 34.87
CA ILE A 58 -19.81 -38.38 36.03
C ILE A 58 -20.47 -39.64 35.46
N GLU A 59 -19.81 -40.78 35.59
CA GLU A 59 -20.28 -42.06 35.08
C GLU A 59 -20.57 -42.99 36.26
N GLY A 60 -21.76 -43.60 36.26
CA GLY A 60 -22.18 -44.52 37.32
C GLY A 60 -23.69 -44.65 37.44
N PRO A 61 -24.20 -45.76 38.01
CA PRO A 61 -25.62 -45.91 38.29
C PRO A 61 -26.05 -44.96 39.42
N THR A 62 -27.19 -44.30 39.27
CA THR A 62 -27.73 -43.30 40.24
C THR A 62 -27.89 -43.81 41.67
N THR A 63 -27.85 -45.13 41.86
CA THR A 63 -28.03 -45.82 43.14
C THR A 63 -26.72 -46.10 43.89
N LYS A 64 -25.53 -45.87 43.29
CA LYS A 64 -24.22 -46.12 43.91
C LYS A 64 -23.30 -44.90 43.82
N GLU A 65 -22.16 -44.95 44.52
CA GLU A 65 -21.09 -43.96 44.37
C GLU A 65 -20.69 -43.86 42.89
N MET A 66 -20.67 -42.62 42.38
CA MET A 66 -20.38 -42.32 40.97
C MET A 66 -18.92 -41.93 40.79
N ASP A 67 -18.33 -42.36 39.68
CA ASP A 67 -16.96 -42.03 39.33
C ASP A 67 -16.90 -40.73 38.53
N VAL A 68 -15.98 -39.86 38.92
CA VAL A 68 -15.72 -38.59 38.22
C VAL A 68 -14.55 -38.78 37.27
N ILE A 69 -14.84 -38.89 35.97
CA ILE A 69 -13.83 -39.06 34.92
C ILE A 69 -13.60 -37.72 34.24
N VAL A 70 -12.35 -37.27 34.20
CA VAL A 70 -11.94 -36.08 33.44
C VAL A 70 -11.41 -36.53 32.09
N ARG A 71 -12.13 -36.21 31.02
CA ARG A 71 -11.74 -36.52 29.63
C ARG A 71 -11.63 -35.25 28.80
N ASP A 72 -10.96 -35.32 27.66
CA ASP A 72 -10.94 -34.20 26.73
C ASP A 72 -12.33 -34.02 26.10
N SER A 73 -12.76 -32.77 25.94
CA SER A 73 -14.06 -32.46 25.35
C SER A 73 -14.01 -32.68 23.85
N TYR A 74 -14.70 -33.70 23.35
CA TYR A 74 -14.84 -33.96 21.92
C TYR A 74 -15.45 -32.77 21.16
N ALA A 75 -16.28 -31.95 21.82
CA ALA A 75 -16.87 -30.76 21.23
C ALA A 75 -15.85 -29.64 20.95
N ASP A 76 -14.67 -29.69 21.58
CA ASP A 76 -13.58 -28.73 21.38
C ASP A 76 -12.37 -29.38 20.68
N ASP A 77 -12.50 -30.61 20.16
CA ASP A 77 -11.41 -31.30 19.48
C ASP A 77 -11.20 -30.72 18.06
N PRO A 78 -9.95 -30.42 17.64
CA PRO A 78 -9.66 -29.94 16.29
C PRO A 78 -10.17 -30.83 15.15
N LEU A 79 -10.32 -32.14 15.36
CA LEU A 79 -10.88 -33.05 14.36
C LEU A 79 -12.39 -32.87 14.16
N VAL A 80 -13.09 -32.33 15.17
CA VAL A 80 -14.53 -32.08 15.15
C VAL A 80 -14.83 -30.64 14.73
N VAL A 81 -14.17 -29.68 15.37
CA VAL A 81 -14.40 -28.23 15.14
C VAL A 81 -13.64 -27.71 13.91
N GLY A 82 -12.58 -28.41 13.51
CA GLY A 82 -11.67 -27.97 12.47
C GLY A 82 -10.44 -27.24 13.02
N PRO A 83 -9.61 -26.66 12.13
CA PRO A 83 -8.40 -25.95 12.52
C PRO A 83 -8.73 -24.76 13.44
N ARG A 84 -7.79 -24.46 14.34
CA ARG A 84 -8.00 -23.50 15.43
C ARG A 84 -7.97 -22.05 14.96
N TYR A 85 -7.21 -21.78 13.91
CA TYR A 85 -7.22 -20.50 13.22
C TYR A 85 -7.85 -20.70 11.86
N VAL A 86 -8.84 -19.88 11.53
CA VAL A 86 -9.53 -19.89 10.23
C VAL A 86 -9.36 -18.55 9.52
N VAL A 87 -9.69 -18.49 8.24
CA VAL A 87 -9.49 -17.30 7.40
C VAL A 87 -10.32 -16.12 7.91
N GLU A 88 -11.48 -16.40 8.49
CA GLU A 88 -12.46 -15.46 9.03
C GLU A 88 -11.96 -14.74 10.29
N ASP A 89 -11.03 -15.33 11.03
CA ASP A 89 -10.46 -14.73 12.24
C ASP A 89 -9.59 -13.51 11.93
N PHE A 90 -9.05 -13.45 10.70
CA PHE A 90 -8.11 -12.40 10.30
C PHE A 90 -8.83 -11.18 9.73
N LYS A 91 -8.56 -10.03 10.35
CA LYS A 91 -8.89 -8.73 9.74
C LYS A 91 -7.68 -8.25 8.95
N PHE A 92 -7.83 -8.13 7.63
CA PHE A 92 -6.76 -7.65 6.76
C PHE A 92 -7.22 -6.42 6.00
N PHE A 93 -6.41 -5.37 6.01
CA PHE A 93 -6.70 -4.14 5.29
C PHE A 93 -5.41 -3.48 4.77
N ALA A 94 -5.46 -2.86 3.59
CA ALA A 94 -4.31 -2.25 2.95
C ALA A 94 -4.47 -0.72 2.84
N ALA A 95 -3.39 0.04 3.08
CA ALA A 95 -3.42 1.49 3.08
C ALA A 95 -3.47 2.08 1.66
N ASN A 96 -2.77 1.44 0.72
CA ASN A 96 -2.71 1.87 -0.66
C ASN A 96 -3.36 0.83 -1.58
N TYR A 97 -4.16 1.33 -2.50
CA TYR A 97 -4.66 0.54 -3.61
C TYR A 97 -3.55 0.41 -4.66
N VAL A 98 -3.11 -0.82 -4.92
CA VAL A 98 -2.19 -1.12 -6.02
C VAL A 98 -2.99 -1.97 -7.01
N SER A 99 -3.30 -1.40 -8.17
CA SER A 99 -4.08 -2.10 -9.20
C SER A 99 -3.34 -3.34 -9.73
N PRO A 100 -4.01 -4.23 -10.49
CA PRO A 100 -3.35 -5.34 -11.15
C PRO A 100 -2.20 -4.91 -12.06
N GLU A 101 -2.31 -3.77 -12.73
CA GLU A 101 -1.32 -3.24 -13.66
C GLU A 101 -0.12 -2.60 -12.94
N SER A 102 -0.35 -2.17 -11.70
CA SER A 102 0.66 -1.60 -10.82
C SER A 102 1.39 -2.65 -9.99
N SER A 103 2.64 -2.37 -9.68
CA SER A 103 3.50 -3.18 -8.81
C SER A 103 4.09 -2.33 -7.69
N GLY A 104 4.66 -2.96 -6.67
CA GLY A 104 5.44 -2.25 -5.67
C GLY A 104 4.97 -2.45 -4.24
N VAL A 105 5.30 -1.47 -3.41
CA VAL A 105 5.02 -1.45 -1.97
C VAL A 105 3.52 -1.45 -1.72
N MET A 106 3.06 -2.39 -0.91
CA MET A 106 1.70 -2.49 -0.41
C MET A 106 1.75 -2.53 1.12
N VAL A 107 1.25 -1.50 1.78
CA VAL A 107 1.26 -1.39 3.24
C VAL A 107 -0.01 -2.03 3.77
N CYS A 108 0.13 -3.06 4.59
CA CYS A 108 -0.96 -3.92 5.05
C CYS A 108 -1.03 -3.91 6.58
N GLY A 109 -2.24 -4.00 7.12
CA GLY A 109 -2.49 -4.15 8.54
C GLY A 109 -3.26 -5.44 8.81
N VAL A 110 -2.85 -6.16 9.85
CA VAL A 110 -3.54 -7.35 10.34
C VAL A 110 -4.13 -7.09 11.73
N ASN A 111 -5.35 -7.58 11.95
CA ASN A 111 -6.09 -7.52 13.21
C ASN A 111 -6.18 -6.07 13.75
N HIS A 112 -5.59 -5.78 14.90
CA HIS A 112 -5.58 -4.42 15.46
C HIS A 112 -4.79 -3.40 14.62
N GLY A 113 -3.89 -3.86 13.75
CA GLY A 113 -3.16 -3.03 12.79
C GLY A 113 -4.06 -2.33 11.76
N THR A 114 -5.26 -2.86 11.50
CA THR A 114 -6.23 -2.20 10.60
C THR A 114 -6.62 -0.79 11.06
N ARG A 115 -6.66 -0.54 12.38
CA ARG A 115 -6.89 0.80 12.95
C ARG A 115 -5.74 1.76 12.62
N LEU A 116 -4.50 1.27 12.64
CA LEU A 116 -3.33 2.07 12.27
C LEU A 116 -3.33 2.39 10.77
N ILE A 117 -3.74 1.44 9.93
CA ILE A 117 -3.89 1.69 8.49
C ILE A 117 -4.90 2.81 8.21
N ASN A 118 -6.04 2.83 8.90
CA ASN A 118 -7.02 3.92 8.75
C ASN A 118 -6.42 5.29 9.09
N LYS A 119 -5.55 5.37 10.11
CA LYS A 119 -4.81 6.59 10.45
C LYS A 119 -3.76 6.96 9.37
N LEU A 120 -3.05 5.97 8.82
CA LEU A 120 -2.09 6.17 7.73
C LEU A 120 -2.77 6.70 6.46
N MET A 121 -3.92 6.14 6.09
CA MET A 121 -4.73 6.65 4.98
C MET A 121 -5.23 8.06 5.27
N GLY A 122 -5.69 8.28 6.49
CA GLY A 122 -6.10 9.59 6.98
C GLY A 122 -4.99 10.61 6.80
N SER A 123 -3.74 10.28 7.12
CA SER A 123 -2.60 11.21 7.08
C SER A 123 -2.14 11.62 5.67
N LYS A 124 -2.68 11.02 4.59
CA LYS A 124 -2.38 11.35 3.19
C LYS A 124 -0.86 11.50 2.94
N LEU A 125 -0.12 10.43 3.24
CA LEU A 125 1.32 10.39 3.06
C LEU A 125 1.69 10.42 1.58
N THR A 126 2.85 11.00 1.30
CA THR A 126 3.42 11.04 -0.05
C THR A 126 3.78 9.64 -0.51
N LYS A 127 3.54 9.37 -1.79
CA LYS A 127 3.88 8.12 -2.44
C LYS A 127 4.83 8.41 -3.59
N PHE A 128 5.83 7.55 -3.74
CA PHE A 128 6.86 7.67 -4.75
C PHE A 128 6.65 6.59 -5.80
N TYR A 129 6.50 7.01 -7.05
CA TYR A 129 6.26 6.15 -8.18
C TYR A 129 7.44 6.19 -9.14
N LYS A 130 7.78 5.02 -9.69
CA LYS A 130 8.57 4.90 -10.90
C LYS A 130 7.64 4.47 -12.02
N LEU A 131 7.49 5.35 -13.01
CA LEU A 131 6.70 5.09 -14.21
C LEU A 131 7.64 4.84 -15.37
N LYS A 132 7.42 3.76 -16.12
CA LYS A 132 8.07 3.58 -17.41
C LYS A 132 7.10 3.94 -18.51
N GLY A 133 7.53 4.80 -19.42
CA GLY A 133 6.78 5.19 -20.61
C GLY A 133 7.52 4.81 -21.88
N ILE A 134 6.77 4.63 -22.96
CA ILE A 134 7.30 4.37 -24.30
C ILE A 134 6.73 5.42 -25.25
N PHE A 135 7.61 6.16 -25.93
CA PHE A 135 7.22 7.10 -26.98
C PHE A 135 6.89 6.41 -28.31
N GLY A 136 6.14 7.12 -29.15
CA GLY A 136 5.81 6.73 -30.52
C GLY A 136 4.54 5.91 -30.68
N GLN A 137 3.84 5.60 -29.60
CA GLN A 137 2.57 4.86 -29.63
C GLN A 137 1.61 5.41 -28.59
N ALA A 138 0.35 5.60 -28.97
CA ALA A 138 -0.76 5.80 -28.04
C ALA A 138 -1.60 4.54 -27.97
N ARG A 139 -2.15 4.25 -26.78
CA ARG A 139 -3.03 3.09 -26.55
C ARG A 139 -4.31 3.56 -25.87
N HIS A 140 -5.42 2.86 -26.10
CA HIS A 140 -6.75 3.29 -25.64
C HIS A 140 -6.85 3.54 -24.12
N ASN A 141 -6.15 2.77 -23.29
CA ASN A 141 -6.17 2.90 -21.83
C ASN A 141 -4.87 3.52 -21.28
N ASP A 142 -4.06 4.13 -22.15
CA ASP A 142 -2.73 4.68 -21.86
C ASP A 142 -1.78 3.68 -21.14
N PHE A 143 -2.05 2.38 -21.27
CA PHE A 143 -1.29 1.32 -20.64
C PHE A 143 -0.91 0.19 -21.60
N ALA A 144 0.09 -0.61 -21.24
CA ALA A 144 0.63 -1.69 -22.08
C ALA A 144 -0.40 -2.76 -22.51
N THR A 145 -1.49 -2.92 -21.75
CA THR A 145 -2.57 -3.88 -22.06
C THR A 145 -3.49 -3.38 -23.19
N GLY A 146 -3.57 -2.05 -23.41
CA GLY A 146 -4.52 -1.46 -24.34
C GLY A 146 -4.18 -1.69 -25.81
N ARG A 147 -5.21 -1.60 -26.67
CA ARG A 147 -5.04 -1.62 -28.12
C ARG A 147 -4.33 -0.35 -28.60
N ILE A 148 -3.50 -0.47 -29.62
CA ILE A 148 -2.79 0.67 -30.23
C ILE A 148 -3.79 1.52 -31.01
N VAL A 149 -3.82 2.82 -30.72
CA VAL A 149 -4.72 3.80 -31.35
C VAL A 149 -3.96 4.62 -32.39
N GLU A 150 -2.76 5.09 -32.03
CA GLU A 150 -1.97 5.98 -32.87
C GLU A 150 -0.48 5.62 -32.79
N LYS A 151 0.24 5.86 -33.88
CA LYS A 151 1.71 5.77 -33.93
C LYS A 151 2.28 7.10 -34.40
N SER A 152 3.34 7.55 -33.75
CA SER A 152 3.99 8.83 -34.03
C SER A 152 5.52 8.69 -34.06
N THR A 153 6.19 9.71 -34.60
CA THR A 153 7.66 9.75 -34.62
C THR A 153 8.19 10.29 -33.29
N TRP A 154 9.24 9.66 -32.76
CA TRP A 154 9.88 10.04 -31.49
C TRP A 154 11.36 10.41 -31.64
N LYS A 155 11.91 10.32 -32.86
CA LYS A 155 13.35 10.51 -33.14
C LYS A 155 13.91 11.89 -32.74
N LYS A 156 13.05 12.91 -32.65
CA LYS A 156 13.45 14.28 -32.29
C LYS A 156 13.54 14.50 -30.77
N ILE A 157 13.03 13.56 -29.97
CA ILE A 157 12.97 13.69 -28.51
C ILE A 157 14.36 13.39 -27.92
N LYS A 158 14.93 14.40 -27.26
CA LYS A 158 16.17 14.28 -26.49
C LYS A 158 15.85 14.40 -25.00
N ARG A 159 16.78 13.94 -24.17
CA ARG A 159 16.66 13.98 -22.71
C ARG A 159 16.32 15.38 -22.17
N PHE A 160 17.01 16.40 -22.66
CA PHE A 160 16.79 17.81 -22.30
C PHE A 160 15.34 18.27 -22.51
N ASN A 161 14.69 17.82 -23.59
CA ASN A 161 13.30 18.19 -23.87
C ASN A 161 12.36 17.61 -22.81
N ILE A 162 12.63 16.37 -22.37
CA ILE A 162 11.85 15.70 -21.33
C ILE A 162 12.05 16.41 -19.99
N ASP A 163 13.29 16.71 -19.60
CA ASP A 163 13.58 17.37 -18.33
C ASP A 163 12.93 18.75 -18.25
N ASN A 164 13.02 19.56 -19.32
CA ASN A 164 12.33 20.84 -19.40
C ASN A 164 10.81 20.70 -19.30
N MET A 165 10.25 19.67 -19.96
CA MET A 165 8.81 19.44 -19.92
C MET A 165 8.34 18.97 -18.53
N CYS A 166 9.09 18.09 -17.87
CA CYS A 166 8.84 17.67 -16.50
C CYS A 166 8.88 18.87 -15.54
N ALA A 167 9.86 19.75 -15.67
CA ALA A 167 9.94 20.99 -14.87
C ALA A 167 8.73 21.91 -15.10
N SER A 168 8.31 22.08 -16.36
CA SER A 168 7.11 22.85 -16.71
C SER A 168 5.83 22.24 -16.14
N MET A 169 5.66 20.91 -16.25
CA MET A 169 4.53 20.19 -15.66
C MET A 169 4.51 20.32 -14.14
N GLN A 170 5.65 20.16 -13.48
CA GLN A 170 5.75 20.34 -12.03
C GLN A 170 5.36 21.76 -11.60
N ALA A 171 5.83 22.80 -12.29
CA ALA A 171 5.46 24.18 -12.01
C ALA A 171 3.95 24.42 -12.21
N SER A 172 3.36 23.83 -13.27
CA SER A 172 1.92 23.90 -13.53
C SER A 172 1.10 23.22 -12.42
N HIS A 173 1.51 22.03 -11.98
CA HIS A 173 0.87 21.34 -10.87
C HIS A 173 0.99 22.15 -9.58
N GLN A 174 2.17 22.70 -9.27
CA GLN A 174 2.40 23.54 -8.09
C GLN A 174 1.48 24.77 -8.08
N LYS A 175 1.39 25.51 -9.20
CA LYS A 175 0.48 26.65 -9.31
C LYS A 175 -0.98 26.23 -9.09
N LYS A 176 -1.41 25.12 -9.69
CA LYS A 176 -2.75 24.57 -9.50
C LYS A 176 -3.01 24.17 -8.05
N MET A 177 -1.98 23.76 -7.31
CA MET A 177 -2.13 23.48 -5.88
C MET A 177 -2.58 24.72 -5.12
N PHE A 178 -1.88 25.85 -5.30
CA PHE A 178 -2.22 27.12 -4.64
C PHE A 178 -3.57 27.66 -5.10
N GLU A 179 -3.87 27.57 -6.40
CA GLU A 179 -5.16 27.99 -6.96
C GLU A 179 -6.35 27.24 -6.35
N LEU A 180 -6.22 25.92 -6.15
CA LEU A 180 -7.24 25.12 -5.48
C LEU A 180 -7.45 25.49 -4.00
N CYS A 181 -6.48 26.19 -3.40
CA CYS A 181 -6.59 26.77 -2.06
C CYS A 181 -7.37 28.09 -2.05
N GLY A 182 -7.61 28.69 -3.23
CA GLY A 182 -8.03 30.08 -3.33
C GLY A 182 -6.95 31.08 -2.94
N ILE A 183 -5.68 30.66 -2.93
CA ILE A 183 -4.55 31.52 -2.53
C ILE A 183 -3.70 31.75 -3.78
N ASP A 184 -3.44 33.02 -4.08
CA ASP A 184 -2.50 33.33 -5.14
C ASP A 184 -1.07 33.08 -4.67
N MET A 185 -0.27 32.43 -5.52
CA MET A 185 1.09 31.99 -5.22
C MET A 185 2.03 33.16 -4.89
N GLN A 186 1.69 34.39 -5.32
CA GLN A 186 2.46 35.60 -5.06
C GLN A 186 2.19 36.23 -3.69
N THR A 187 1.25 35.68 -2.91
CA THR A 187 0.86 36.25 -1.61
C THR A 187 1.75 35.77 -0.46
N GLN A 188 1.84 36.58 0.60
CA GLN A 188 2.53 36.20 1.83
C GLN A 188 1.91 34.93 2.47
N ALA A 189 0.59 34.77 2.38
CA ALA A 189 -0.11 33.58 2.86
C ALA A 189 0.37 32.29 2.16
N ALA A 190 0.64 32.35 0.85
CA ALA A 190 1.21 31.21 0.11
C ALA A 190 2.61 30.85 0.62
N TYR A 191 3.44 31.85 0.92
CA TYR A 191 4.78 31.66 1.47
C TYR A 191 4.75 31.00 2.85
N GLU A 192 3.89 31.49 3.75
CA GLU A 192 3.72 30.91 5.10
C GLU A 192 3.23 29.46 5.05
N LEU A 193 2.34 29.14 4.11
CA LEU A 193 1.88 27.77 3.89
C LEU A 193 3.00 26.87 3.34
N ALA A 194 3.83 27.38 2.44
CA ALA A 194 4.95 26.62 1.89
C ALA A 194 6.00 26.28 2.96
N ILE A 195 6.26 27.19 3.92
CA ILE A 195 7.18 26.93 5.05
C ILE A 195 6.69 25.78 5.94
N LYS A 196 5.37 25.68 6.16
CA LYS A 196 4.77 24.63 7.00
C LYS A 196 4.89 23.22 6.40
N GLY A 197 5.29 23.11 5.14
CA GLY A 197 5.57 21.86 4.46
C GLY A 197 4.70 21.62 3.22
N PRO A 198 4.62 20.37 2.72
CA PRO A 198 3.90 20.08 1.49
C PRO A 198 2.40 20.31 1.66
N ILE A 199 1.85 21.14 0.77
CA ILE A 199 0.45 21.56 0.76
C ILE A 199 -0.44 20.36 0.42
N ARG A 200 -1.51 20.13 1.19
CA ARG A 200 -2.41 18.98 0.99
C ARG A 200 -3.87 19.44 0.84
N PRO A 201 -4.59 18.99 -0.20
CA PRO A 201 -5.99 19.31 -0.37
C PRO A 201 -6.85 18.69 0.72
N ALA A 202 -7.83 19.48 1.21
CA ALA A 202 -8.86 18.98 2.10
C ALA A 202 -9.66 17.88 1.40
N ASP A 203 -10.02 18.08 0.13
CA ASP A 203 -10.69 17.05 -0.66
C ASP A 203 -9.70 15.90 -1.00
N PRO A 204 -9.97 14.66 -0.54
CA PRO A 204 -9.14 13.50 -0.85
C PRO A 204 -9.21 13.07 -2.32
N ARG A 205 -10.15 13.59 -3.12
CA ARG A 205 -10.31 13.19 -4.53
C ARG A 205 -9.39 13.93 -5.48
N ILE A 206 -8.77 15.01 -5.03
CA ILE A 206 -7.89 15.83 -5.86
C ILE A 206 -6.49 15.22 -5.81
N PRO A 207 -5.99 14.65 -6.93
CA PRO A 207 -4.63 14.16 -6.99
C PRO A 207 -3.65 15.33 -7.09
N MET A 208 -2.51 15.21 -6.43
CA MET A 208 -1.50 16.26 -6.39
C MET A 208 -0.13 15.66 -6.62
N VAL A 209 0.63 16.31 -7.50
CA VAL A 209 1.97 15.88 -7.88
C VAL A 209 2.98 16.92 -7.44
N TYR A 210 3.81 16.55 -6.46
CA TYR A 210 4.82 17.45 -5.88
C TYR A 210 6.11 17.51 -6.70
N ASN A 211 6.51 16.39 -7.29
CA ASN A 211 7.76 16.29 -8.01
C ASN A 211 7.59 15.35 -9.21
N ILE A 212 8.14 15.74 -10.36
CA ILE A 212 8.22 14.93 -11.56
C ILE A 212 9.61 15.10 -12.13
N LYS A 213 10.38 14.01 -12.20
CA LYS A 213 11.70 14.02 -12.84
C LYS A 213 11.83 12.82 -13.76
N CYS A 214 12.53 13.00 -14.87
CA CYS A 214 13.01 11.86 -15.63
C CYS A 214 14.24 11.28 -14.92
N ILE A 215 14.36 9.96 -14.81
CA ILE A 215 15.53 9.30 -14.21
C ILE A 215 16.38 8.71 -15.33
N ASP A 216 15.76 7.93 -16.20
CA ASP A 216 16.44 7.21 -17.28
C ASP A 216 15.74 7.51 -18.61
N PHE A 217 16.53 7.63 -19.68
CA PHE A 217 16.01 7.80 -21.03
C PHE A 217 16.84 6.98 -22.01
N LYS A 218 16.21 5.94 -22.55
CA LYS A 218 16.76 5.04 -23.56
C LYS A 218 15.74 4.94 -24.68
N PRO A 219 15.75 5.88 -25.64
CA PRO A 219 14.71 5.99 -26.66
C PRO A 219 14.36 4.64 -27.30
N PRO A 220 13.06 4.30 -27.46
CA PRO A 220 11.88 5.11 -27.15
C PRO A 220 11.42 5.05 -25.69
N GLU A 221 12.10 4.30 -24.83
CA GLU A 221 11.76 4.12 -23.41
C GLU A 221 12.27 5.27 -22.54
N PHE A 222 11.46 5.65 -21.55
CA PHE A 222 11.85 6.59 -20.52
C PHE A 222 11.30 6.16 -19.16
N THR A 223 11.96 6.59 -18.09
CA THR A 223 11.51 6.35 -16.71
C THR A 223 11.34 7.68 -16.00
N LEU A 224 10.16 7.91 -15.41
CA LEU A 224 9.86 9.04 -14.55
C LEU A 224 9.82 8.63 -13.09
N GLU A 225 10.35 9.48 -12.21
CA GLU A 225 10.03 9.47 -10.78
C GLU A 225 8.95 10.51 -10.52
N ILE A 226 7.88 10.10 -9.86
CA ILE A 226 6.77 10.97 -9.49
C ILE A 226 6.53 10.87 -7.99
N VAL A 227 6.44 12.01 -7.32
CA VAL A 227 6.01 12.09 -5.92
C VAL A 227 4.62 12.69 -5.89
N ALA A 228 3.64 11.93 -5.43
CA ALA A 228 2.24 12.32 -5.47
C ALA A 228 1.47 11.92 -4.20
N ILE A 229 0.29 12.51 -4.05
CA ILE A 229 -0.73 12.12 -3.07
C ILE A 229 -2.09 12.02 -3.76
N ASN A 230 -3.00 11.24 -3.17
CA ASN A 230 -4.37 11.03 -3.66
C ASN A 230 -4.44 10.64 -5.15
N GLU A 231 -3.35 10.08 -5.67
CA GLU A 231 -3.23 9.68 -7.06
C GLU A 231 -4.04 8.43 -7.36
N THR A 232 -4.45 8.34 -8.61
CA THR A 232 -5.04 7.14 -9.20
C THR A 232 -4.13 6.63 -10.30
N ASP A 233 -4.21 5.34 -10.62
CA ASP A 233 -3.44 4.75 -11.71
C ASP A 233 -3.75 5.43 -13.05
N GLU A 234 -5.01 5.83 -13.27
CA GLU A 234 -5.44 6.60 -14.44
C GLU A 234 -4.76 7.96 -14.50
N HIS A 235 -4.64 8.66 -13.37
CA HIS A 235 -3.95 9.93 -13.29
C HIS A 235 -2.45 9.79 -13.63
N LEU A 236 -1.79 8.75 -13.12
CA LEU A 236 -0.38 8.49 -13.41
C LEU A 236 -0.16 8.16 -14.91
N LYS A 237 -1.07 7.41 -15.53
CA LYS A 237 -1.02 7.13 -16.98
C LYS A 237 -1.27 8.39 -17.80
N ALA A 238 -2.23 9.22 -17.39
CA ALA A 238 -2.53 10.48 -18.05
C ALA A 238 -1.32 11.43 -18.07
N ILE A 239 -0.53 11.50 -16.98
CA ILE A 239 0.72 12.29 -16.95
C ILE A 239 1.71 11.82 -18.03
N VAL A 240 1.84 10.50 -18.23
CA VAL A 240 2.72 9.92 -19.25
C VAL A 240 2.22 10.26 -20.66
N ALA A 241 0.92 10.15 -20.90
CA ALA A 241 0.31 10.51 -22.17
C ALA A 241 0.44 12.02 -22.47
N GLU A 242 0.19 12.88 -21.47
CA GLU A 242 0.33 14.33 -21.55
C GLU A 242 1.78 14.74 -21.86
N LEU A 243 2.77 14.09 -21.25
CA LEU A 243 4.17 14.30 -21.56
C LEU A 243 4.48 13.98 -23.04
N GLY A 244 3.92 12.88 -23.56
CA GLY A 244 4.00 12.53 -24.97
C GLY A 244 3.45 13.63 -25.87
N TYR A 245 2.21 14.04 -25.61
CA TYR A 245 1.51 15.08 -26.38
C TYR A 245 2.27 16.41 -26.37
N LYS A 246 2.74 16.86 -25.20
CA LYS A 246 3.49 18.10 -25.03
C LYS A 246 4.85 18.10 -25.75
N LEU A 247 5.42 16.91 -26.00
CA LEU A 247 6.64 16.74 -26.78
C LEU A 247 6.38 16.51 -28.28
N HIS A 248 5.14 16.77 -28.75
CA HIS A 248 4.70 16.55 -30.13
C HIS A 248 4.88 15.10 -30.59
N SER A 249 4.61 14.16 -29.69
CA SER A 249 4.63 12.72 -29.95
C SER A 249 3.46 12.07 -29.21
N THR A 250 3.46 10.74 -29.17
CA THR A 250 2.53 9.95 -28.38
C THR A 250 3.31 9.09 -27.40
N ALA A 251 2.75 8.85 -26.22
CA ALA A 251 3.35 7.96 -25.25
C ALA A 251 2.27 7.17 -24.50
N TYR A 252 2.63 5.98 -24.04
CA TYR A 252 1.82 5.19 -23.13
C TYR A 252 2.66 4.71 -21.96
N CYS A 253 2.01 4.42 -20.83
CA CYS A 253 2.66 3.86 -19.65
C CYS A 253 2.84 2.34 -19.80
N SER A 254 4.07 1.87 -19.74
CA SER A 254 4.39 0.44 -19.78
C SER A 254 4.35 -0.22 -18.40
N GLN A 255 4.84 0.48 -17.38
CA GLN A 255 4.96 -0.06 -16.03
C GLN A 255 4.73 1.03 -14.99
N ILE A 256 3.93 0.72 -13.97
CA ILE A 256 3.73 1.55 -12.78
C ILE A 256 4.30 0.80 -11.58
N GLN A 257 5.24 1.41 -10.87
CA GLN A 257 5.82 0.84 -9.65
C GLN A 257 5.75 1.83 -8.49
N CYS A 258 5.00 1.51 -7.44
CA CYS A 258 5.06 2.22 -6.18
C CYS A 258 6.32 1.82 -5.42
N THR A 259 7.29 2.73 -5.36
CA THR A 259 8.58 2.49 -4.71
C THR A 259 8.58 2.80 -3.22
N GLN A 260 7.74 3.73 -2.79
CA GLN A 260 7.70 4.12 -1.38
C GLN A 260 6.33 4.68 -1.04
N PHE A 261 5.82 4.32 0.14
CA PHE A 261 4.62 4.88 0.74
C PHE A 261 5.01 5.54 2.06
N GLY A 262 4.99 6.87 2.13
CA GLY A 262 5.50 7.60 3.30
C GLY A 262 6.98 7.28 3.52
N LEU A 263 7.30 6.63 4.64
CA LEU A 263 8.66 6.14 4.94
C LEU A 263 8.85 4.63 4.66
N PHE A 264 7.82 3.94 4.18
CA PHE A 264 7.88 2.51 3.88
C PHE A 264 8.44 2.29 2.46
N ASN A 265 9.64 1.71 2.36
CA ASN A 265 10.36 1.54 1.10
C ASN A 265 10.18 0.13 0.50
N VAL A 266 10.40 -0.04 -0.81
CA VAL A 266 10.48 -1.36 -1.47
C VAL A 266 11.52 -2.25 -0.80
N LYS A 267 12.65 -1.68 -0.36
CA LYS A 267 13.77 -2.46 0.22
C LYS A 267 13.34 -3.24 1.45
N ASP A 268 12.40 -2.71 2.22
CA ASP A 268 11.88 -3.31 3.45
C ASP A 268 10.62 -4.16 3.19
N SER A 269 10.19 -4.29 1.93
CA SER A 269 8.97 -5.00 1.58
C SER A 269 9.19 -6.50 1.40
N LEU A 270 8.25 -7.31 1.91
CA LEU A 270 8.33 -8.76 1.80
C LEU A 270 7.91 -9.25 0.41
N LEU A 271 8.80 -9.94 -0.29
CA LEU A 271 8.51 -10.63 -1.55
C LEU A 271 7.54 -11.79 -1.32
N SER A 272 6.84 -12.24 -2.38
CA SER A 272 5.84 -13.33 -2.33
C SER A 272 6.35 -14.62 -1.66
N LYS A 273 7.63 -14.93 -1.80
CA LYS A 273 8.28 -16.10 -1.17
C LYS A 273 8.33 -16.00 0.36
N TYR A 274 8.37 -14.78 0.90
CA TYR A 274 8.51 -14.49 2.34
C TYR A 274 7.19 -13.97 2.94
N TRP A 275 6.05 -14.41 2.39
CA TRP A 275 4.73 -14.18 2.99
C TRP A 275 4.40 -15.26 4.02
N ASP A 276 5.38 -15.59 4.86
CA ASP A 276 5.30 -16.51 5.98
C ASP A 276 5.10 -15.74 7.30
N LEU A 277 4.60 -16.44 8.31
CA LEU A 277 4.33 -15.87 9.63
C LEU A 277 5.55 -15.17 10.24
N GLN A 278 6.72 -15.79 10.18
CA GLN A 278 7.93 -15.30 10.83
C GLN A 278 8.47 -14.02 10.17
N SER A 279 8.52 -13.99 8.83
CA SER A 279 8.92 -12.80 8.08
C SER A 279 7.95 -11.65 8.33
N ILE A 280 6.64 -11.92 8.37
CA ILE A 280 5.62 -10.91 8.66
C ILE A 280 5.79 -10.34 10.07
N MET A 281 5.96 -11.18 11.10
CA MET A 281 6.18 -10.72 12.48
C MET A 281 7.45 -9.86 12.61
N SER A 282 8.53 -10.24 11.92
CA SER A 282 9.77 -9.47 11.89
C SER A 282 9.56 -8.11 11.23
N ASN A 283 8.81 -8.09 10.12
CA ASN A 283 8.47 -6.86 9.41
C ASN A 283 7.53 -5.94 10.22
N ILE A 284 6.56 -6.50 10.96
CA ILE A 284 5.72 -5.75 11.89
C ILE A 284 6.57 -5.03 12.94
N SER A 285 7.59 -5.72 13.47
CA SER A 285 8.50 -5.15 14.46
C SER A 285 9.31 -3.99 13.88
N LEU A 286 9.77 -4.11 12.62
CA LEU A 286 10.43 -3.02 11.90
C LEU A 286 9.49 -1.82 11.69
N CYS A 287 8.28 -2.07 11.17
CA CYS A 287 7.29 -1.03 10.92
C CYS A 287 6.87 -0.30 12.20
N ARG A 288 6.80 -1.03 13.32
CA ARG A 288 6.51 -0.45 14.63
C ARG A 288 7.57 0.55 15.07
N LYS A 289 8.86 0.25 14.85
CA LYS A 289 9.96 1.18 15.13
C LYS A 289 9.85 2.44 14.27
N ILE A 290 9.63 2.28 12.96
CA ILE A 290 9.45 3.40 12.03
C ILE A 290 8.28 4.30 12.48
N LEU A 291 7.15 3.70 12.88
CA LEU A 291 5.98 4.44 13.36
C LEU A 291 6.20 5.14 14.70
N GLN A 292 7.00 4.56 15.60
CA GLN A 292 7.35 5.16 16.89
C GLN A 292 8.31 6.34 16.72
N GLU A 293 9.29 6.21 15.83
CA GLU A 293 10.25 7.29 15.51
C GLU A 293 9.58 8.43 14.73
N ASN A 294 8.50 8.14 13.99
CA ASN A 294 7.83 9.10 13.11
C ASN A 294 6.32 9.22 13.39
N PRO A 295 5.90 9.80 14.54
CA PRO A 295 4.49 9.92 14.91
C PRO A 295 3.64 10.74 13.92
N PHE A 296 4.28 11.67 13.18
CA PHE A 296 3.62 12.49 12.16
C PHE A 296 2.98 11.66 11.05
N MET A 297 3.39 10.39 10.86
CA MET A 297 2.78 9.51 9.88
C MET A 297 1.37 9.06 10.25
N LEU A 298 1.04 9.06 11.54
CA LEU A 298 -0.27 8.61 12.05
C LEU A 298 -1.21 9.79 12.32
N ASN A 299 -0.66 10.88 12.83
CA ASN A 299 -1.39 12.10 13.15
C ASN A 299 -0.67 13.26 12.45
N GLN A 300 -0.96 13.46 11.18
CA GLN A 300 -0.45 14.62 10.45
C GLN A 300 -1.25 15.85 10.88
N GLU A 301 -0.60 16.83 11.51
CA GLU A 301 -1.13 18.19 11.60
C GLU A 301 -0.90 18.86 10.24
N TYR A 302 -1.98 19.22 9.55
CA TYR A 302 -1.87 19.70 8.18
C TYR A 302 -1.69 21.21 8.14
N ALA A 303 -0.98 21.68 7.12
CA ALA A 303 -1.41 22.89 6.42
C ALA A 303 -2.71 22.55 5.65
N HIS A 304 -3.84 22.56 6.36
CA HIS A 304 -5.15 22.29 5.77
C HIS A 304 -5.52 23.40 4.80
N LEU A 305 -5.93 23.03 3.59
CA LEU A 305 -6.59 23.94 2.68
C LEU A 305 -8.03 24.15 3.14
N VAL A 306 -8.43 25.40 3.37
CA VAL A 306 -9.80 25.75 3.74
C VAL A 306 -10.71 25.33 2.58
N LYS A 307 -11.82 24.63 2.87
CA LYS A 307 -12.85 24.40 1.85
C LYS A 307 -13.28 25.78 1.34
N LYS A 308 -13.34 26.01 0.03
CA LYS A 308 -14.12 27.13 -0.50
C LYS A 308 -15.51 27.02 0.12
N THR A 309 -15.85 27.96 1.01
CA THR A 309 -17.24 28.23 1.33
C THR A 309 -17.89 28.56 -0.01
N ALA A 310 -18.86 27.75 -0.41
CA ALA A 310 -19.68 28.06 -1.56
C ALA A 310 -20.45 29.33 -1.21
N GLU A 311 -19.98 30.47 -1.71
CA GLU A 311 -20.80 31.67 -1.90
C GLU A 311 -21.70 31.46 -3.12
#